data_AF-A0A383EC70-F1
#
_entry.id   AF-A0A383EC70-F1
#
_cell.length_a   1.000
_cell.length_b   1.000
_cell.length_c   1.000
_cell.angle_alpha   90.00
_cell.angle_beta   90.00
_cell.angle_gamma   90.00
#
_symmetry.space_group_name_H-M   'P 1'
#
loop_
_entity.id
_entity.type
_entity.pdbx_description
1 polymer ?
#
loop_
_entity_poly.entity_id
_entity_poly.type
_entity_poly.pdbx_seq_one_letter_code
_entity_poly.pdbx_strand_id
1 'polypeptide(L)'
;MGYVKGLKCKECKRVFPKEPIHVCEYCFGPLEVDYDYEKISKQISRETILSGPPSMWRYKELMPLDEENKVGDHVGFTPLVRAKNLGKALGLNN
;
A
#
# COMPACT_ATOMS: atom_id res chain seq x y z
N MET A 1 -8.06 -1.61 13.20
CA MET A 1 -6.88 -2.40 13.62
C MET A 1 -6.11 -2.78 12.36
N GLY A 2 -4.95 -2.18 12.13
CA GLY A 2 -4.10 -2.47 10.97
C GLY A 2 -2.76 -3.05 11.40
N TYR A 3 -1.95 -3.47 10.43
CA TYR A 3 -0.63 -4.08 10.67
C TYR A 3 0.51 -3.05 10.81
N VAL A 4 0.17 -1.76 10.88
CA VAL A 4 1.12 -0.65 10.98
C VAL A 4 1.50 -0.45 12.45
N LYS A 5 2.80 -0.54 12.74
CA LYS A 5 3.36 -0.25 14.07
C LYS A 5 3.64 1.24 14.27
N GLY A 6 3.88 1.96 13.18
CA GLY A 6 4.28 3.37 13.17
C GLY A 6 4.99 3.70 11.87
N LEU A 7 5.88 4.69 11.93
CA LEU A 7 6.77 5.03 10.84
C LEU A 7 8.22 4.76 11.24
N LYS A 8 9.08 4.54 10.26
CA LYS A 8 10.51 4.32 10.47
C LYS A 8 11.32 5.08 9.43
N CYS A 9 12.32 5.81 9.89
CA CYS A 9 13.23 6.50 8.98
C CYS A 9 14.04 5.49 8.16
N LYS A 10 14.04 5.68 6.84
CA LYS A 10 14.80 4.82 5.93
C LYS A 10 16.31 4.89 6.19
N GLU A 11 16.81 6.05 6.57
CA GLU A 11 18.24 6.30 6.77
C GLU A 11 18.69 5.89 8.18
N CYS A 12 18.19 6.58 9.21
CA CYS A 12 18.68 6.40 10.59
C CYS A 12 17.90 5.36 11.41
N LYS A 13 16.87 4.73 10.84
CA LYS A 13 16.05 3.67 11.47
C LYS A 13 15.28 4.06 12.74
N ARG A 14 15.29 5.35 13.14
CA ARG A 14 14.44 5.86 14.23
C ARG A 14 12.97 5.59 13.93
N VAL A 15 12.22 5.27 14.98
CA VAL A 15 10.79 4.98 14.93
C VAL A 15 10.01 6.23 15.34
N PHE A 16 8.88 6.43 14.69
CA PHE A 16 7.98 7.54 14.88
C PHE A 16 6.54 7.03 15.03
N PRO A 17 5.66 7.79 15.69
CA PRO A 17 4.24 7.45 15.74
C PRO A 17 3.61 7.41 14.35
N LYS A 18 2.47 6.72 14.23
CA LYS A 18 1.65 6.68 13.01
C LYS A 18 0.95 8.03 12.84
N GLU A 19 1.62 8.96 12.18
CA GLU A 19 1.17 10.34 12.00
C GLU A 19 1.39 10.80 10.55
N PRO A 20 0.71 11.86 10.08
CA PRO A 20 0.88 12.41 8.73
C PRO A 20 2.18 13.21 8.58
N ILE A 21 3.31 12.60 8.95
CA ILE A 21 4.67 13.14 8.81
C ILE A 21 5.46 12.29 7.81
N HIS A 22 6.38 12.92 7.08
CA HIS A 22 7.12 12.26 6.00
C HIS A 22 8.64 12.48 6.05
N VAL A 23 9.12 13.33 6.97
CA VAL A 23 10.55 13.67 7.11
C VAL A 23 11.01 13.39 8.54
N CYS A 24 12.16 12.75 8.67
CA CYS A 24 12.83 12.55 9.95
C CYS A 24 13.45 13.87 10.44
N GLU A 25 13.04 14.34 11.61
CA GLU A 25 13.57 15.58 12.21
C GLU A 25 15.07 15.53 12.58
N TYR A 26 15.68 14.34 12.62
CA TYR A 26 17.08 14.15 13.03
C TYR A 26 18.07 14.08 11.87
N CYS A 27 17.65 13.54 10.72
CA CYS A 27 18.55 13.31 9.59
C CYS A 27 17.95 13.75 8.25
N PHE A 28 16.75 14.33 8.24
CA PHE A 28 16.02 14.78 7.05
C PHE A 28 15.75 13.69 6.00
N GLY A 29 15.92 12.42 6.39
CA GLY A 29 15.61 11.26 5.55
C GLY A 29 14.11 10.97 5.52
N PRO A 30 13.62 10.23 4.49
CA PRO A 30 12.21 9.90 4.37
C PRO A 30 11.76 8.93 5.47
N LEU A 31 10.52 9.11 5.92
CA LEU A 31 9.82 8.17 6.79
C LEU A 31 9.00 7.20 5.94
N GLU A 32 9.12 5.90 6.22
CA GLU A 32 8.35 4.83 5.59
C GLU A 32 7.46 4.16 6.64
N VAL A 33 6.37 3.51 6.21
CA VAL A 33 5.48 2.77 7.11
C VAL A 33 6.20 1.53 7.66
N ASP A 34 6.19 1.36 8.99
CA ASP A 34 6.75 0.17 9.65
C ASP A 34 5.65 -0.86 9.94
N TYR A 35 5.81 -2.06 9.41
CA TYR A 35 4.80 -3.13 9.46
C TYR A 35 5.17 -4.25 10.44
N ASP A 36 4.13 -4.88 11.01
CA ASP A 36 4.22 -6.16 11.71
C ASP A 36 4.15 -7.31 10.70
N TYR A 37 5.29 -7.63 10.09
CA TYR A 37 5.39 -8.70 9.09
C TYR A 37 5.06 -10.09 9.63
N GLU A 38 5.31 -10.34 10.91
CA GLU A 38 4.96 -11.62 11.54
C GLU A 38 3.45 -11.82 11.57
N LYS A 39 2.67 -10.78 11.91
CA LYS A 39 1.20 -10.86 11.82
C LYS A 39 0.71 -10.92 10.38
N ILE A 40 1.25 -10.10 9.49
CA ILE A 40 0.87 -10.08 8.06
C ILE A 40 1.02 -11.48 7.46
N SER A 41 2.17 -12.13 7.67
CA SER A 41 2.43 -13.45 7.10
C SER A 41 1.48 -14.56 7.59
N LYS A 42 0.86 -14.37 8.76
CA LYS A 42 -0.08 -15.34 9.36
C LYS A 42 -1.54 -15.07 8.99
N GLN A 43 -1.89 -13.82 8.67
CA GLN A 43 -3.29 -13.38 8.55
C GLN A 43 -3.68 -12.95 7.13
N ILE A 44 -2.74 -12.39 6.36
CA ILE A 44 -3.02 -11.95 4.99
C ILE A 44 -2.63 -13.06 4.01
N SER A 45 -3.60 -13.49 3.22
CA SER A 45 -3.41 -14.38 2.08
C SER A 45 -3.96 -13.78 0.78
N ARG A 46 -3.65 -14.41 -0.36
CA ARG A 46 -4.21 -14.02 -1.66
C ARG A 46 -5.74 -14.07 -1.63
N GLU A 47 -6.30 -15.09 -0.99
CA GLU A 47 -7.74 -15.32 -0.86
C GLU A 47 -8.40 -14.21 -0.05
N THR A 48 -7.80 -13.81 1.09
CA THR A 48 -8.31 -12.69 1.90
C THR A 48 -8.28 -11.36 1.14
N ILE A 49 -7.26 -11.13 0.31
CA ILE A 49 -7.17 -9.93 -0.53
C ILE A 49 -8.22 -10.00 -1.66
N LEU A 50 -8.51 -11.19 -2.21
CA LEU A 50 -9.52 -11.41 -3.27
C LEU A 50 -10.96 -11.33 -2.78
N SER A 51 -11.24 -11.59 -1.50
CA SER A 51 -12.59 -11.44 -0.94
C SER A 51 -12.97 -9.98 -0.69
N GLY A 52 -12.00 -9.06 -0.69
CA GLY A 52 -12.23 -7.62 -0.61
C GLY A 52 -12.83 -7.02 -1.89
N PRO A 53 -13.29 -5.76 -1.85
CA PRO A 53 -13.88 -5.09 -3.00
C PRO A 53 -12.87 -4.91 -4.16
N PRO A 54 -13.33 -4.78 -5.42
CA PRO A 54 -12.48 -4.47 -6.56
C PRO A 54 -12.06 -2.98 -6.57
N SER A 55 -11.36 -2.57 -5.52
CA SER A 55 -10.83 -1.22 -5.31
C SER A 55 -9.56 -1.29 -4.45
N MET A 56 -8.89 -0.16 -4.21
CA MET A 56 -7.74 -0.09 -3.31
C MET A 56 -8.08 -0.55 -1.88
N TRP A 57 -9.35 -0.47 -1.49
CA TRP A 57 -9.82 -0.77 -0.13
C TRP A 57 -9.70 -2.25 0.27
N ARG A 58 -9.46 -3.16 -0.70
CA ARG A 58 -9.05 -4.54 -0.40
C ARG A 58 -7.72 -4.66 0.35
N TYR A 59 -6.93 -3.59 0.38
CA TYR A 59 -5.66 -3.50 1.12
C TYR A 59 -5.77 -2.65 2.39
N LYS A 60 -7.00 -2.32 2.87
CA LYS A 60 -7.23 -1.38 3.99
C LYS A 60 -6.41 -1.70 5.24
N GLU A 61 -6.25 -2.97 5.58
CA GLU A 61 -5.50 -3.39 6.79
C GLU A 61 -3.99 -3.10 6.71
N LEU A 62 -3.46 -2.95 5.49
CA LEU A 62 -2.08 -2.57 5.21
C LEU A 62 -1.90 -1.05 5.12
N MET A 63 -2.96 -0.25 5.18
CA MET A 63 -2.83 1.21 5.05
C MET A 63 -2.59 1.85 6.41
N PRO A 64 -1.76 2.91 6.50
CA PRO A 64 -1.57 3.68 7.72
C PRO A 64 -2.75 4.65 7.98
N LEU A 65 -3.98 4.15 7.90
CA LEU A 65 -5.21 4.90 8.13
C LEU A 65 -5.88 4.40 9.41
N ASP A 66 -6.36 5.29 10.25
CA ASP A 66 -7.19 4.95 11.43
C ASP A 66 -8.68 5.20 11.18
N GLU A 67 -8.97 6.03 10.18
CA GLU A 67 -10.32 6.43 9.82
C GLU A 67 -10.86 5.60 8.63
N GLU A 68 -12.17 5.67 8.41
CA GLU A 68 -12.80 5.10 7.23
C GLU A 68 -12.54 5.93 5.97
N ASN A 69 -12.97 5.39 4.83
CA ASN A 69 -12.70 5.93 3.51
C ASN A 69 -13.18 7.39 3.36
N LYS A 70 -12.26 8.28 2.95
CA LYS A 70 -12.54 9.71 2.69
C LYS A 70 -12.49 10.12 1.21
N VAL A 71 -12.12 9.22 0.29
CA VAL A 71 -11.80 9.55 -1.12
C VAL A 71 -12.74 8.85 -2.13
N GLY A 72 -13.50 7.84 -1.69
CA GLY A 72 -14.54 7.14 -2.47
C GLY A 72 -14.29 5.64 -2.58
N ASP A 73 -15.36 4.82 -2.59
CA ASP A 73 -15.27 3.35 -2.43
C ASP A 73 -14.68 2.61 -3.65
N HIS A 74 -14.57 3.30 -4.78
CA HIS A 74 -14.15 2.72 -6.07
C HIS A 74 -12.78 3.21 -6.55
N VAL A 75 -11.99 3.87 -5.70
CA VAL A 75 -10.64 4.33 -6.06
C VAL A 75 -9.70 3.14 -6.27
N GLY A 76 -8.85 3.22 -7.29
CA GLY A 76 -7.86 2.18 -7.61
C GLY A 76 -8.46 1.03 -8.43
N PHE A 77 -7.74 -0.10 -8.45
CA PHE A 77 -8.11 -1.30 -9.23
C PHE A 77 -8.42 -1.00 -10.71
N THR A 78 -7.65 -0.07 -11.29
CA THR A 78 -7.78 0.34 -12.69
C THR A 78 -7.58 -0.87 -13.62
N PRO A 79 -8.47 -1.09 -14.61
CA PRO A 79 -8.37 -2.24 -15.49
C PRO A 79 -7.02 -2.30 -16.22
N LEU A 80 -6.40 -3.47 -16.21
CA LEU A 80 -5.25 -3.78 -17.06
C LEU A 80 -5.76 -4.23 -18.44
N VAL A 81 -5.82 -3.30 -19.39
CA VAL A 81 -6.34 -3.58 -20.74
C VAL A 81 -5.18 -3.90 -21.69
N ARG A 82 -5.30 -5.01 -22.43
CA ARG A 82 -4.32 -5.40 -23.44
C ARG A 82 -4.36 -4.44 -24.64
N ALA A 83 -3.26 -3.74 -24.90
CA ALA A 83 -3.11 -2.79 -26.00
C ALA A 83 -2.84 -3.48 -27.36
N LYS A 84 -3.83 -4.19 -27.90
CA LYS A 84 -3.68 -5.05 -29.10
C LYS A 84 -3.09 -4.32 -30.32
N ASN A 85 -3.60 -3.13 -30.64
CA ASN A 85 -3.17 -2.38 -31.84
C ASN A 85 -1.74 -1.85 -31.71
N LEU A 86 -1.42 -1.28 -30.54
CA LEU A 86 -0.07 -0.79 -30.25
C LEU A 86 0.94 -1.93 -30.21
N GLY A 87 0.58 -3.05 -29.56
CA GLY A 87 1.41 -4.25 -29.52
C GLY A 87 1.75 -4.75 -30.93
N LYS A 88 0.74 -4.86 -31.80
CA LYS A 88 0.95 -5.23 -33.22
C LYS A 88 1.86 -4.25 -33.94
N ALA A 89 1.66 -2.94 -33.78
CA ALA A 89 2.49 -1.91 -34.44
C ALA A 89 3.97 -1.96 -34.01
N LEU A 90 4.23 -2.39 -32.78
CA LEU A 90 5.57 -2.51 -32.20
C LEU A 90 6.16 -3.93 -32.30
N GLY A 91 5.45 -4.90 -32.89
CA GLY A 91 5.90 -6.29 -32.99
C GLY A 91 5.88 -7.08 -31.67
N LEU A 92 5.05 -6.67 -30.69
CA LEU A 92 4.91 -7.30 -29.38
C LEU A 92 3.70 -8.26 -29.33
N ASN A 93 3.83 -9.39 -28.63
CA ASN A 93 2.81 -10.46 -28.55
C ASN A 93 2.31 -10.80 -27.13
N ASN A 94 2.75 -10.03 -26.12
CA ASN A 94 2.34 -10.17 -24.72
C ASN A 94 0.82 -10.03 -24.53
#